data_AF-A0A841WI77-F1
#
_entry.id   AF-A0A841WI77-F1
#
_cell.length_a   1.000
_cell.length_b   1.000
_cell.length_c   1.000
_cell.angle_alpha   90.00
_cell.angle_beta   90.00
_cell.angle_gamma   90.00
#
_symmetry.space_group_name_H-M   'P 1'
#
loop_
_entity.id
_entity.type
_entity.pdbx_description
1 polymer ?
#
loop_
_entity_poly.entity_id
_entity_poly.type
_entity_poly.pdbx_seq_one_letter_code
_entity_poly.pdbx_strand_id
1 'polypeptide(L)'
;MTIQSSFFFPNIMELIFALITLTAVISLVMYLTWRKKKSKLIWTPISSIDRRCNLSYDEFVREYASVGKPVIITDAMKDWKASTKWTMDFFRTEYGSSVGQVMDCELYSR
;
A
#
# COMPACT_ATOMS: atom_id res chain seq x y z
N MET A 1 50.69 22.98 -35.28
CA MET A 1 49.39 23.60 -34.96
C MET A 1 48.72 22.72 -33.92
N THR A 2 49.12 22.86 -32.65
CA THR A 2 48.58 22.08 -31.54
C THR A 2 47.79 23.03 -30.66
N ILE A 3 46.48 22.90 -30.73
CA ILE A 3 45.54 23.66 -29.90
C ILE A 3 45.61 23.04 -28.51
N GLN A 4 46.24 23.76 -27.59
CA GLN A 4 46.26 23.41 -26.17
C GLN A 4 44.97 23.95 -25.54
N SER A 5 43.90 23.14 -25.55
CA SER A 5 42.68 23.44 -24.79
C SER A 5 42.79 22.89 -23.36
N SER A 6 43.72 23.46 -22.60
CA SER A 6 43.73 23.31 -21.14
C SER A 6 42.77 24.34 -20.54
N PHE A 7 41.46 24.14 -20.70
CA PHE A 7 40.47 24.84 -19.88
C PHE A 7 40.29 24.08 -18.57
N PHE A 8 41.29 24.35 -17.72
CA PHE A 8 41.41 24.03 -16.32
C PHE A 8 40.27 24.65 -15.52
N PHE A 9 39.34 23.85 -14.98
CA PHE A 9 38.58 24.25 -13.79
C PHE A 9 38.27 23.05 -12.89
N PRO A 10 39.28 22.48 -12.20
CA PRO A 10 39.05 21.51 -11.13
C PRO A 10 38.00 21.99 -10.12
N ASN A 11 37.95 23.31 -9.84
CA ASN A 11 36.94 23.93 -8.98
C ASN A 11 35.49 23.81 -9.49
N ILE A 12 35.26 23.80 -10.81
CA ILE A 12 33.90 23.67 -11.37
C ILE A 12 33.42 22.23 -11.22
N MET A 13 34.28 21.26 -11.50
CA MET A 13 33.93 19.84 -11.34
C MET A 13 33.70 19.50 -9.86
N GLU A 14 34.54 20.00 -8.97
CA GLU A 14 34.35 19.94 -7.51
C GLU A 14 33.00 20.52 -7.07
N LEU A 15 32.62 21.70 -7.59
CA LEU A 15 31.32 22.31 -7.29
C LEU A 15 30.14 21.45 -7.76
N ILE A 16 30.26 20.84 -8.95
CA ILE A 16 29.23 19.95 -9.52
C ILE A 16 29.09 18.68 -8.69
N PHE A 17 30.19 18.05 -8.30
CA PHE A 17 30.16 16.88 -7.42
C PHE A 17 29.57 17.23 -6.05
N ALA A 18 29.87 18.40 -5.50
CA ALA A 18 29.27 18.89 -4.25
C ALA A 18 27.74 19.09 -4.36
N LEU A 19 27.25 19.59 -5.51
CA LEU A 19 25.81 19.75 -5.78
C LEU A 19 25.09 18.40 -5.94
N ILE A 20 25.68 17.45 -6.67
CA ILE A 20 25.11 16.10 -6.86
C ILE A 20 25.05 15.36 -5.53
N THR A 21 26.11 15.41 -4.73
CA THR A 21 26.12 14.79 -3.39
C THR A 21 25.10 15.44 -2.46
N LEU A 22 24.97 16.77 -2.48
CA LEU A 22 23.95 17.47 -1.69
C LEU A 22 22.52 17.09 -2.10
N THR A 23 22.21 17.05 -3.40
CA THR A 23 20.87 16.66 -3.89
C THR A 23 20.55 15.19 -3.60
N ALA A 24 21.53 14.29 -3.69
CA ALA A 24 21.39 12.89 -3.30
C ALA A 24 21.13 12.76 -1.79
N VAL A 25 21.84 13.52 -0.95
CA VAL A 25 21.63 13.54 0.50
C VAL A 25 20.25 14.10 0.85
N ILE A 26 19.82 15.19 0.23
CA ILE A 26 18.47 15.76 0.43
C ILE A 26 17.39 14.75 0.02
N SER A 27 17.55 14.12 -1.15
CA SER A 27 16.61 13.09 -1.64
C SER A 27 16.56 11.88 -0.71
N LEU A 28 17.72 11.46 -0.19
CA LEU A 28 17.82 10.39 0.79
C LEU A 28 17.12 10.75 2.11
N VAL A 29 17.33 11.97 2.64
CA VAL A 29 16.68 12.45 3.87
C VAL A 29 15.16 12.53 3.68
N MET A 30 14.67 13.05 2.55
CA MET A 30 13.24 13.05 2.22
C MET A 30 12.68 11.63 2.12
N TYR A 31 13.40 10.71 1.47
CA TYR A 31 12.99 9.31 1.37
C TYR A 31 12.93 8.63 2.75
N LEU A 32 13.92 8.85 3.61
CA LEU A 32 13.98 8.25 4.95
C LEU A 32 12.89 8.79 5.88
N THR A 33 12.59 10.08 5.81
CA THR A 33 11.51 10.69 6.59
C THR A 33 10.13 10.22 6.11
N TRP A 34 9.92 10.13 4.79
CA TRP A 34 8.72 9.52 4.21
C TRP A 34 8.57 8.05 4.63
N ARG A 35 9.66 7.26 4.60
CA ARG A 35 9.68 5.85 5.00
C ARG A 35 9.27 5.66 6.46
N LYS A 36 9.78 6.48 7.39
CA LYS A 36 9.41 6.42 8.82
C LYS A 36 7.95 6.77 9.08
N LYS A 37 7.35 7.67 8.30
CA LYS A 37 5.94 8.07 8.45
C LYS A 37 4.96 6.98 8.00
N LYS A 38 5.37 6.11 7.08
CA LYS A 38 4.52 5.08 6.46
C LYS A 38 4.27 3.84 7.34
N SER A 39 5.09 3.58 8.37
CA SER A 39 5.12 2.26 9.05
C SER A 39 4.42 2.20 10.41
N LYS A 40 3.67 3.22 10.83
CA LYS A 40 2.94 3.16 12.11
C LYS A 40 1.55 2.55 11.91
N LEU A 41 1.49 1.23 11.74
CA LEU A 41 0.23 0.49 11.77
C LEU A 41 -0.37 0.61 13.19
N ILE A 42 -1.56 1.17 13.29
CA ILE A 42 -2.26 1.34 14.57
C ILE A 42 -2.90 -0.01 14.91
N TRP A 43 -2.40 -0.65 15.97
CA TRP A 43 -3.04 -1.85 16.50
C TRP A 43 -4.40 -1.45 17.09
N THR A 44 -5.48 -1.78 16.39
CA THR A 44 -6.85 -1.42 16.79
C THR A 44 -7.53 -2.69 17.26
N PRO A 45 -7.97 -2.77 18.53
CA PRO A 45 -8.76 -3.90 19.00
C PRO A 45 -9.98 -4.13 18.10
N ILE A 46 -10.32 -5.39 17.83
CA ILE A 46 -11.42 -5.75 16.91
C ILE A 46 -12.75 -5.15 17.37
N SER A 47 -12.97 -5.05 18.69
CA SER A 47 -14.19 -4.48 19.29
C SER A 47 -14.37 -2.97 19.05
N SER A 48 -13.34 -2.26 18.58
CA SER A 48 -13.37 -0.81 18.38
C SER A 48 -13.21 -0.37 16.92
N ILE A 49 -13.32 -1.29 15.96
CA ILE A 49 -13.25 -0.96 14.54
C ILE A 49 -14.50 -0.19 14.12
N ASP A 50 -14.27 0.98 13.52
CA ASP A 50 -15.32 1.86 13.02
C ASP A 50 -16.11 1.22 11.86
N ARG A 51 -17.42 1.49 11.83
CA ARG A 51 -18.38 0.93 10.87
C ARG A 51 -19.07 2.08 10.14
N ARG A 52 -18.90 2.14 8.83
CA ARG A 52 -19.38 3.25 8.00
C ARG A 52 -20.26 2.72 6.88
N CYS A 53 -21.36 3.44 6.61
CA CYS A 53 -22.17 3.28 5.41
C CYS A 53 -22.05 4.53 4.53
N ASN A 54 -22.28 4.40 3.21
CA ASN A 54 -22.21 5.49 2.26
C ASN A 54 -20.89 6.28 2.32
N LEU A 55 -19.79 5.57 2.59
CA LEU A 55 -18.47 6.17 2.71
C LEU A 55 -17.94 6.52 1.31
N SER A 56 -17.68 7.80 1.05
CA SER A 56 -17.11 8.20 -0.24
C SER A 56 -15.64 7.76 -0.36
N TYR A 57 -15.17 7.65 -1.60
CA TYR A 57 -13.78 7.28 -1.86
C TYR A 57 -12.78 8.28 -1.24
N ASP A 58 -13.04 9.59 -1.36
CA ASP A 58 -12.14 10.62 -0.84
C ASP A 58 -12.09 10.63 0.68
N GLU A 59 -13.23 10.43 1.35
CA GLU A 59 -13.28 10.25 2.81
C GLU A 59 -12.51 8.99 3.22
N PHE A 60 -12.73 7.87 2.53
CA PHE A 60 -12.02 6.63 2.80
C PHE A 60 -10.49 6.79 2.69
N VAL A 61 -10.01 7.43 1.62
CA VAL A 61 -8.57 7.65 1.39
C VAL A 61 -7.98 8.55 2.47
N ARG A 62 -8.65 9.67 2.76
CA ARG A 62 -8.17 10.67 3.71
C ARG A 62 -8.16 10.14 5.14
N GLU A 63 -9.20 9.44 5.56
CA GLU A 63 -9.42 9.12 6.98
C GLU A 63 -8.94 7.72 7.37
N TYR A 64 -8.83 6.79 6.41
CA TYR A 64 -8.52 5.39 6.69
C TYR A 64 -7.32 4.89 5.91
N ALA A 65 -7.33 4.95 4.57
CA ALA A 65 -6.29 4.31 3.75
C ALA A 65 -4.92 4.97 3.89
N SER A 66 -4.84 6.30 3.86
CA SER A 66 -3.58 7.05 3.92
C SER A 66 -2.84 6.91 5.26
N VAL A 67 -3.58 6.60 6.32
CA VAL A 67 -3.07 6.43 7.70
C VAL A 67 -3.04 4.97 8.15
N GLY A 68 -3.49 4.03 7.31
CA GLY A 68 -3.55 2.61 7.64
C GLY A 68 -4.50 2.26 8.79
N LYS A 69 -5.59 3.02 8.96
CA LYS A 69 -6.60 2.78 10.00
C LYS A 69 -7.66 1.80 9.46
N PRO A 70 -7.97 0.70 10.17
CA PRO A 70 -8.99 -0.25 9.73
C PRO A 70 -10.40 0.35 9.80
N VAL A 71 -11.28 -0.07 8.89
CA VAL A 71 -12.70 0.31 8.84
C VAL A 71 -13.53 -0.80 8.20
N ILE A 72 -14.77 -0.96 8.67
CA ILE A 72 -15.77 -1.83 8.07
C ILE A 72 -16.72 -0.97 7.23
N ILE A 73 -16.76 -1.21 5.93
CA ILE A 73 -17.70 -0.55 5.02
C ILE A 73 -18.94 -1.45 4.90
N THR A 74 -20.01 -1.07 5.58
CA THR A 74 -21.17 -1.96 5.82
C THR A 74 -22.03 -2.19 4.59
N ASP A 75 -21.98 -1.28 3.61
CA ASP A 75 -22.80 -1.28 2.41
C ASP A 75 -21.99 -1.55 1.13
N ALA A 76 -20.71 -1.93 1.25
CA ALA A 76 -19.83 -2.19 0.10
C ALA A 76 -20.31 -3.33 -0.80
N MET A 77 -20.96 -4.34 -0.21
CA MET A 77 -21.45 -5.53 -0.91
C MET A 77 -22.94 -5.47 -1.25
N LYS A 78 -23.63 -4.33 -1.01
CA LYS A 78 -25.10 -4.23 -1.13
C LYS A 78 -25.62 -4.63 -2.52
N ASP A 79 -24.85 -4.32 -3.56
CA ASP A 79 -25.22 -4.56 -4.96
C ASP A 79 -24.60 -5.86 -5.52
N TRP A 80 -23.90 -6.64 -4.69
CA TRP A 80 -23.28 -7.88 -5.13
C TRP A 80 -24.35 -8.95 -5.31
N LYS A 81 -24.46 -9.49 -6.53
CA LYS A 81 -25.33 -10.64 -6.84
C LYS A 81 -25.04 -11.87 -5.97
N ALA A 82 -23.84 -11.96 -5.40
CA ALA A 82 -23.46 -12.99 -4.44
C ALA A 82 -24.48 -13.10 -3.29
N SER A 83 -25.02 -11.97 -2.81
CA SER A 83 -25.97 -11.94 -1.69
C SER A 83 -27.26 -12.71 -1.94
N THR A 84 -27.71 -12.83 -3.20
CA THR A 84 -28.94 -13.52 -3.57
C THR A 84 -28.69 -14.83 -4.32
N LYS A 85 -27.53 -14.98 -4.95
CA LYS A 85 -27.19 -16.13 -5.80
C LYS A 85 -26.44 -17.23 -5.06
N TRP A 86 -25.61 -16.89 -4.07
CA TRP A 86 -24.74 -17.86 -3.43
C TRP A 86 -25.49 -18.67 -2.38
N THR A 87 -25.86 -19.89 -2.76
CA THR A 87 -26.38 -20.94 -1.88
C THR A 87 -25.50 -22.18 -1.99
N MET A 88 -25.63 -23.12 -1.04
CA MET A 88 -24.90 -24.39 -1.12
C MET A 88 -25.25 -25.18 -2.39
N ASP A 89 -26.52 -25.13 -2.83
CA ASP A 89 -26.95 -25.79 -4.08
C ASP A 89 -26.38 -25.12 -5.32
N PHE A 90 -26.26 -23.79 -5.32
CA PHE A 90 -25.59 -23.06 -6.38
C PHE A 90 -24.12 -23.52 -6.50
N PHE A 91 -23.39 -23.55 -5.39
CA PHE A 91 -21.99 -23.98 -5.41
C PHE A 91 -21.84 -25.46 -5.77
N ARG A 92 -22.72 -26.34 -5.28
CA ARG A 92 -22.72 -27.76 -5.65
C ARG A 92 -22.95 -27.95 -7.15
N THR A 93 -23.93 -27.25 -7.73
CA THR A 93 -24.30 -27.39 -9.13
C THR A 93 -23.22 -26.85 -10.06
N GLU A 94 -22.75 -25.62 -9.81
CA GLU A 94 -21.81 -24.94 -10.71
C GLU A 94 -20.35 -25.38 -10.51
N TYR A 95 -19.97 -25.69 -9.27
CA TYR A 95 -18.57 -25.90 -8.89
C TYR A 95 -18.31 -27.22 -8.16
N GLY A 96 -19.30 -28.10 -7.99
CA GLY A 96 -19.15 -29.34 -7.23
C GLY A 96 -18.13 -30.33 -7.80
N SER A 97 -17.85 -30.26 -9.11
CA SER A 97 -16.82 -31.06 -9.77
C SER A 97 -15.45 -30.38 -9.81
N SER A 98 -15.31 -29.18 -9.25
CA SER A 98 -14.05 -28.44 -9.22
C SER A 98 -13.15 -28.96 -8.11
N VAL A 99 -11.87 -29.18 -8.41
CA VAL A 99 -10.87 -29.58 -7.42
C VAL A 99 -10.22 -28.34 -6.84
N GLY A 100 -10.21 -28.23 -5.51
CA GLY A 100 -9.57 -27.15 -4.78
C GLY A 100 -8.80 -27.68 -3.57
N GLN A 101 -7.85 -26.89 -3.07
CA GLN A 101 -7.15 -27.22 -1.83
C GLN A 101 -8.08 -26.94 -0.65
N VAL A 102 -8.14 -27.88 0.29
CA VAL A 102 -8.87 -27.71 1.55
C VAL A 102 -7.84 -27.52 2.66
N MET A 103 -7.92 -26.39 3.35
CA MET A 103 -7.11 -26.12 4.53
C MET A 103 -7.83 -26.67 5.76
N ASP A 104 -7.16 -27.53 6.52
CA ASP A 104 -7.62 -27.94 7.84
C ASP A 104 -7.23 -26.88 8.87
N CYS A 105 -8.22 -26.19 9.43
CA CYS A 105 -8.00 -25.15 10.42
C CYS A 105 -7.54 -25.70 11.78
N GLU A 106 -7.84 -26.96 12.10
CA GLU A 106 -7.46 -27.55 13.39
C GLU A 106 -5.95 -27.72 13.49
N LEU A 107 -5.30 -28.08 12.38
CA LEU A 107 -3.84 -28.27 12.31
C LEU A 107 -3.05 -26.97 12.47
N TYR A 108 -3.64 -25.81 12.20
CA TYR A 108 -2.99 -24.50 12.31
C TYR A 108 -3.20 -23.82 13.67
N SER A 109 -4.05 -24.40 14.53
CA SER A 109 -4.41 -23.84 15.85
C SER A 109 -3.56 -24.36 17.02
N ARG A 110 -2.61 -25.26 16.78
CA ARG A 110 -1.62 -25.75 17.77
C ARG A 110 -0.28 -25.05 17.62
#